data_AF-A0A962Z9J0-F1
#
_entry.id   AF-A0A962Z9J0-F1
#
_cell.length_a   1.000
_cell.length_b   1.000
_cell.length_c   1.000
_cell.angle_alpha   90.00
_cell.angle_beta   90.00
_cell.angle_gamma   90.00
#
_symmetry.space_group_name_H-M   'P 1'
#
loop_
_entity.id
_entity.type
_entity.pdbx_description
1 polymer ?
#
loop_
_entity_poly.entity_id
_entity_poly.type
_entity_poly.pdbx_seq_one_letter_code
_entity_poly.pdbx_strand_id
1 'polypeptide(L)'
;AKAAGIDAQALRERLARALDGHLASGLALDDARAAEWLQADFVEDPDWTAFHRWRQGVVTSLIAEIRDALPSSTRLRVIPSVRRPTAGAWREGSDLAGLARAGDGLEICAYEPDAHAVALDLHDVRRRIGDAPLSAVIRPGYPDLGQGSQTADAAALLRAAGVDGLSFYNYGHLDRPSLARIRSAVEAFA
;
A
#
# COMPACT_ATOMS: atom_id res chain seq x y z
N ALA A 1 -7.42 -11.63 -18.64
CA ALA A 1 -6.88 -12.91 -18.15
C ALA A 1 -6.73 -13.93 -19.28
N LYS A 2 -7.81 -14.37 -19.95
CA LYS A 2 -7.74 -15.40 -21.02
C LYS A 2 -6.72 -15.10 -22.14
N ALA A 3 -6.67 -13.87 -22.62
CA ALA A 3 -5.69 -13.44 -23.63
C ALA A 3 -4.22 -13.57 -23.16
N ALA A 4 -3.98 -13.59 -21.85
CA ALA A 4 -2.68 -13.83 -21.22
C ALA A 4 -2.48 -15.31 -20.81
N GLY A 5 -3.32 -16.23 -21.30
CA GLY A 5 -3.24 -17.66 -21.00
C GLY A 5 -3.76 -18.08 -19.63
N ILE A 6 -4.40 -17.17 -18.87
CA ILE A 6 -4.87 -17.45 -17.51
C ILE A 6 -6.35 -17.83 -17.53
N ASP A 7 -6.67 -19.03 -17.02
CA ASP A 7 -8.04 -19.47 -16.80
C ASP A 7 -8.63 -18.89 -15.49
N ALA A 8 -8.98 -17.61 -15.55
CA ALA A 8 -9.59 -16.92 -14.43
C ALA A 8 -10.98 -17.48 -14.05
N GLN A 9 -11.66 -18.16 -14.98
CA GLN A 9 -12.95 -18.79 -14.71
C GLN A 9 -12.76 -19.99 -13.78
N ALA A 10 -11.82 -20.89 -14.11
CA ALA A 10 -11.47 -22.03 -13.27
C ALA A 10 -10.99 -21.57 -11.88
N LEU A 11 -10.13 -20.55 -11.80
CA LEU A 11 -9.70 -19.96 -10.53
C LEU A 11 -10.88 -19.44 -9.70
N ARG A 12 -11.82 -18.71 -10.32
CA ARG A 12 -13.02 -18.22 -9.61
C ARG A 12 -13.85 -19.36 -9.04
N GLU A 13 -14.08 -20.42 -9.82
CA GLU A 13 -14.85 -21.58 -9.39
C GLU A 13 -14.16 -22.34 -8.24
N ARG A 14 -12.83 -22.44 -8.29
CA ARG A 14 -12.02 -23.03 -7.21
C ARG A 14 -12.12 -22.20 -5.94
N LEU A 15 -11.98 -20.87 -6.03
CA LEU A 15 -12.13 -19.97 -4.88
C LEU A 15 -13.54 -20.07 -4.29
N ALA A 16 -14.58 -20.09 -5.13
CA ALA A 16 -15.96 -20.23 -4.67
C ALA A 16 -16.14 -21.52 -3.85
N ARG A 17 -15.66 -22.67 -4.36
CA ARG A 17 -15.72 -23.94 -3.61
C ARG A 17 -14.96 -23.88 -2.29
N ALA A 18 -13.79 -23.25 -2.27
CA ALA A 18 -13.00 -23.10 -1.04
C ALA A 18 -13.71 -22.23 0.00
N LEU A 19 -14.32 -21.12 -0.43
CA LEU A 19 -15.13 -20.24 0.42
C LEU A 19 -16.37 -20.97 0.95
N ASP A 20 -17.11 -21.66 0.09
CA ASP A 20 -18.29 -22.44 0.49
C ASP A 20 -17.93 -23.50 1.53
N GLY A 21 -16.82 -24.23 1.30
CA GLY A 21 -16.31 -25.22 2.24
C GLY A 21 -15.89 -24.62 3.58
N HIS A 22 -15.19 -23.48 3.56
CA HIS A 22 -14.79 -22.78 4.79
C HIS A 22 -16.01 -22.28 5.57
N LEU A 23 -16.97 -21.62 4.90
CA LEU A 23 -18.19 -21.12 5.52
C LEU A 23 -19.04 -22.25 6.11
N ALA A 24 -19.15 -23.38 5.41
CA ALA A 24 -19.87 -24.56 5.91
C ALA A 24 -19.18 -25.23 7.11
N SER A 25 -17.86 -25.07 7.28
CA SER A 25 -17.12 -25.67 8.39
C SER A 25 -17.46 -25.07 9.76
N GLY A 26 -17.96 -23.83 9.78
CA GLY A 26 -18.20 -23.08 11.03
C GLY A 26 -16.93 -22.74 11.82
N LEU A 27 -15.74 -22.95 11.24
CA LEU A 27 -14.47 -22.67 11.90
C LEU A 27 -14.13 -21.17 11.78
N ALA A 28 -13.73 -20.56 12.90
CA ALA A 28 -13.11 -19.24 12.90
C ALA A 28 -11.61 -19.39 12.59
N LEU A 29 -11.10 -18.54 11.71
CA LEU A 29 -9.69 -18.46 11.35
C LEU A 29 -9.10 -17.15 11.88
N ASP A 30 -7.98 -17.25 12.60
CA ASP A 30 -7.20 -16.06 12.97
C ASP A 30 -6.31 -15.60 11.79
N ASP A 31 -5.89 -14.34 11.83
CA ASP A 31 -5.11 -13.72 10.75
C ASP A 31 -3.77 -14.43 10.50
N ALA A 32 -3.16 -14.99 11.55
CA ALA A 32 -1.87 -15.68 11.44
C ALA A 32 -2.00 -16.97 10.62
N ARG A 33 -3.00 -17.80 10.93
CA ARG A 33 -3.27 -19.03 10.17
C ARG A 33 -3.77 -18.72 8.76
N ALA A 34 -4.57 -17.68 8.60
CA ALA A 34 -4.99 -17.22 7.28
C ALA A 34 -3.80 -16.81 6.40
N ALA A 35 -2.80 -16.14 6.98
CA ALA A 35 -1.58 -15.76 6.25
C ALA A 35 -0.76 -16.98 5.81
N GLU A 36 -0.57 -17.97 6.69
CA GLU A 36 0.15 -19.21 6.37
C GLU A 36 -0.57 -20.03 5.27
N TRP A 37 -1.89 -20.14 5.34
CA TRP A 37 -2.69 -20.82 4.30
C TRP A 37 -2.56 -20.13 2.95
N LEU A 38 -2.69 -18.81 2.94
CA LEU A 38 -2.53 -18.02 1.73
C LEU A 38 -1.14 -18.17 1.13
N GLN A 39 -0.10 -18.18 1.96
CA GLN A 39 1.27 -18.40 1.52
C GLN A 39 1.44 -19.79 0.89
N ALA A 40 0.90 -20.83 1.52
CA ALA A 40 0.92 -22.19 0.99
C ALA A 40 0.23 -22.26 -0.38
N ASP A 41 -0.97 -21.69 -0.52
CA ASP A 41 -1.71 -21.66 -1.79
C ASP A 41 -0.90 -21.00 -2.92
N PHE A 42 -0.16 -19.92 -2.65
CA PHE A 42 0.68 -19.26 -3.66
C PHE A 42 1.96 -20.04 -4.02
N VAL A 43 2.50 -20.82 -3.08
CA VAL A 43 3.69 -21.64 -3.30
C VAL A 43 3.34 -22.92 -4.07
N GLU A 44 2.24 -23.55 -3.71
CA GLU A 44 1.82 -24.83 -4.28
C GLU A 44 1.10 -24.67 -5.62
N ASP A 45 0.41 -23.54 -5.82
CA ASP A 45 -0.34 -23.28 -7.05
C ASP A 45 0.14 -22.02 -7.80
N PRO A 46 0.87 -22.21 -8.92
CA PRO A 46 1.39 -21.10 -9.70
C PRO A 46 0.30 -20.29 -10.41
N ASP A 47 -0.91 -20.81 -10.61
CA ASP A 47 -2.00 -20.10 -11.29
C ASP A 47 -2.48 -18.90 -10.47
N TRP A 48 -2.49 -19.01 -9.14
CA TRP A 48 -2.79 -17.88 -8.25
C TRP A 48 -1.77 -16.76 -8.42
N THR A 49 -0.48 -17.11 -8.42
CA THR A 49 0.60 -16.15 -8.63
C THR A 49 0.49 -15.51 -10.02
N ALA A 50 0.22 -16.29 -11.07
CA ALA A 50 0.04 -15.79 -12.43
C ALA A 50 -1.15 -14.82 -12.54
N PHE A 51 -2.27 -15.15 -11.92
CA PHE A 51 -3.45 -14.28 -11.90
C PHE A 51 -3.20 -12.96 -11.18
N HIS A 52 -2.54 -12.97 -10.03
CA HIS A 52 -2.20 -11.75 -9.30
C HIS A 52 -1.19 -10.87 -10.05
N ARG A 53 -0.17 -11.47 -10.67
CA ARG A 53 0.76 -10.72 -11.53
C ARG A 53 0.06 -10.11 -12.73
N TRP A 54 -0.89 -10.82 -13.35
CA TRP A 54 -1.70 -10.25 -14.43
C TRP A 54 -2.52 -9.05 -13.94
N ARG A 55 -3.16 -9.12 -12.77
CA ARG A 55 -3.86 -7.97 -12.18
C ARG A 55 -2.93 -6.78 -11.94
N GLN A 56 -1.71 -7.04 -11.45
CA GLN A 56 -0.69 -6.02 -11.29
C GLN A 56 -0.30 -5.35 -12.60
N GLY A 57 -0.16 -6.14 -13.66
CA GLY A 57 0.10 -5.62 -15.01
C GLY A 57 -1.02 -4.71 -15.51
N VAL A 58 -2.29 -5.06 -15.27
CA VAL A 58 -3.45 -4.22 -15.66
C VAL A 58 -3.46 -2.87 -14.93
N VAL A 59 -3.22 -2.84 -13.62
CA VAL A 59 -3.16 -1.57 -12.87
C VAL A 59 -1.97 -0.74 -13.33
N THR A 60 -0.81 -1.38 -13.51
CA THR A 60 0.42 -0.70 -13.97
C THR A 60 0.25 -0.11 -15.36
N SER A 61 -0.41 -0.82 -16.30
CA SER A 61 -0.66 -0.29 -17.65
C SER A 61 -1.61 0.91 -17.60
N LEU A 62 -2.65 0.87 -16.75
CA LEU A 62 -3.54 2.01 -16.56
C LEU A 62 -2.79 3.24 -16.04
N ILE A 63 -1.87 3.07 -15.08
CA ILE A 63 -1.05 4.20 -14.61
C ILE A 63 -0.17 4.76 -15.73
N ALA A 64 0.43 3.91 -16.57
CA ALA A 64 1.21 4.35 -17.72
C ALA A 64 0.34 5.15 -18.71
N GLU A 65 -0.87 4.68 -19.01
CA GLU A 65 -1.83 5.41 -19.87
C GLU A 65 -2.21 6.78 -19.30
N ILE A 66 -2.44 6.86 -17.98
CA ILE A 66 -2.70 8.13 -17.29
C ILE A 66 -1.48 9.04 -17.39
N ARG A 67 -0.26 8.50 -17.21
CA ARG A 67 0.98 9.27 -17.30
C ARG A 67 1.16 9.86 -18.70
N ASP A 68 0.92 9.07 -19.74
CA ASP A 68 1.03 9.51 -21.14
C ASP A 68 0.00 10.60 -21.50
N ALA A 69 -1.18 10.57 -20.87
CA ALA A 69 -2.23 11.57 -21.07
C ALA A 69 -1.99 12.91 -20.33
N LEU A 70 -1.14 12.91 -19.30
CA LEU A 70 -0.87 14.10 -18.48
C LEU A 70 0.26 14.95 -19.08
N PRO A 71 0.22 16.30 -18.96
CA PRO A 71 1.33 17.15 -19.35
C PRO A 71 2.65 16.73 -18.68
N SER A 72 3.76 16.83 -19.41
CA SER A 72 5.10 16.45 -18.90
C SER A 72 5.56 17.28 -17.69
N SER A 73 4.96 18.44 -17.45
CA SER A 73 5.21 19.29 -16.28
C SER A 73 4.47 18.84 -15.02
N THR A 74 3.43 18.02 -15.15
CA THR A 74 2.67 17.47 -14.01
C THR A 74 3.38 16.24 -13.50
N ARG A 75 3.62 16.12 -12.19
CA ARG A 75 4.12 14.87 -11.57
C ARG A 75 2.95 13.98 -11.15
N LEU A 76 3.07 12.68 -11.37
CA LEU A 76 2.10 11.66 -10.97
C LEU A 76 2.71 10.77 -9.89
N ARG A 77 2.26 10.92 -8.64
CA ARG A 77 2.56 9.99 -7.55
C ARG A 77 1.38 9.07 -7.33
N VAL A 78 1.64 7.77 -7.21
CA VAL A 78 0.60 6.76 -7.01
C VAL A 78 0.56 6.35 -5.56
N ILE A 79 -0.63 6.37 -4.96
CA ILE A 79 -0.90 5.72 -3.67
C ILE A 79 -1.19 4.25 -3.95
N PRO A 80 -0.30 3.30 -3.59
CA PRO A 80 -0.48 1.90 -3.96
C PRO A 80 -1.56 1.21 -3.12
N SER A 81 -1.79 1.66 -1.90
CA SER A 81 -2.87 1.19 -1.03
C SER A 81 -3.02 2.16 0.15
N VAL A 82 -4.21 2.15 0.77
CA VAL A 82 -4.47 2.78 2.07
C VAL A 82 -4.37 1.77 3.23
N ARG A 83 -4.04 0.51 2.91
CA ARG A 83 -3.91 -0.57 3.88
C ARG A 83 -2.46 -0.68 4.34
N ARG A 84 -2.30 -1.18 5.56
CA ARG A 84 -1.03 -1.44 6.22
C ARG A 84 -0.77 -2.94 6.42
N PRO A 85 0.48 -3.39 6.32
CA PRO A 85 1.61 -2.66 5.73
C PRO A 85 1.42 -2.49 4.21
N THR A 86 2.15 -1.55 3.60
CA THR A 86 2.14 -1.30 2.14
C THR A 86 2.47 -2.56 1.34
N ALA A 87 3.24 -3.49 1.93
CA ALA A 87 3.53 -4.81 1.36
C ALA A 87 2.27 -5.59 0.94
N GLY A 88 1.11 -5.34 1.54
CA GLY A 88 -0.17 -5.99 1.21
C GLY A 88 -0.86 -5.45 -0.05
N ALA A 89 -0.34 -4.39 -0.67
CA ALA A 89 -0.97 -3.68 -1.79
C ALA A 89 -1.17 -4.56 -3.05
N TRP A 90 -0.44 -5.67 -3.18
CA TRP A 90 -0.63 -6.64 -4.28
C TRP A 90 -2.06 -7.20 -4.35
N ARG A 91 -2.79 -7.22 -3.22
CA ARG A 91 -4.20 -7.64 -3.16
C ARG A 91 -5.12 -6.72 -3.96
N GLU A 92 -4.77 -5.44 -4.03
CA GLU A 92 -5.45 -4.41 -4.81
C GLU A 92 -4.95 -4.37 -6.26
N GLY A 93 -3.95 -5.20 -6.60
CA GLY A 93 -3.31 -5.19 -7.90
C GLY A 93 -2.15 -4.21 -8.00
N SER A 94 -1.59 -3.75 -6.88
CA SER A 94 -0.44 -2.84 -6.92
C SER A 94 0.87 -3.62 -6.98
N ASP A 95 1.67 -3.36 -8.02
CA ASP A 95 3.10 -3.70 -8.07
C ASP A 95 3.89 -2.43 -7.73
N LEU A 96 4.47 -2.35 -6.53
CA LEU A 96 5.12 -1.12 -6.08
C LEU A 96 6.22 -0.65 -7.05
N ALA A 97 7.02 -1.58 -7.57
CA ALA A 97 8.11 -1.24 -8.50
C ALA A 97 7.54 -0.86 -9.87
N GLY A 98 6.52 -1.58 -10.34
CA GLY A 98 5.80 -1.27 -11.57
C GLY A 98 5.16 0.11 -11.54
N LEU A 99 4.40 0.42 -10.49
CA LEU A 99 3.73 1.70 -10.30
C LEU A 99 4.72 2.85 -10.15
N ALA A 100 5.82 2.66 -9.41
CA ALA A 100 6.85 3.67 -9.26
C ALA A 100 7.52 4.04 -10.60
N ARG A 101 7.69 3.05 -11.50
CA ARG A 101 8.23 3.26 -12.86
C ARG A 101 7.21 3.84 -13.83
N ALA A 102 5.94 3.43 -13.73
CA ALA A 102 4.88 3.90 -14.63
C ALA A 102 4.43 5.33 -14.31
N GLY A 103 4.52 5.74 -13.03
CA GLY A 103 4.39 7.12 -12.60
C GLY A 103 5.74 7.81 -12.40
N ASP A 104 5.72 8.90 -11.63
CA ASP A 104 6.91 9.66 -11.22
C ASP A 104 7.34 9.34 -9.78
N GLY A 105 6.98 8.14 -9.30
CA GLY A 105 7.19 7.68 -7.91
C GLY A 105 5.89 7.31 -7.19
N LEU A 106 6.00 7.02 -5.89
CA LEU A 106 4.88 6.65 -5.03
C LEU A 106 4.57 7.74 -4.00
N GLU A 107 3.36 7.70 -3.46
CA GLU A 107 2.98 8.31 -2.18
C GLU A 107 2.48 7.21 -1.24
N ILE A 108 3.16 6.94 -0.13
CA ILE A 108 2.74 5.89 0.81
C ILE A 108 1.85 6.47 1.91
N CYS A 109 0.81 5.74 2.29
CA CYS A 109 -0.01 6.06 3.45
C CYS A 109 0.68 5.56 4.72
N ALA A 110 1.37 6.45 5.43
CA ALA A 110 2.00 6.16 6.73
C ALA A 110 0.95 6.16 7.87
N TYR A 111 -0.11 5.38 7.69
CA TYR A 111 -1.23 5.19 8.63
C TYR A 111 -0.94 4.06 9.60
N GLU A 112 0.27 4.03 10.15
CA GLU A 112 0.74 2.98 11.05
C GLU A 112 0.41 3.31 12.52
N PRO A 113 0.34 2.29 13.41
CA PRO A 113 -0.01 2.53 14.81
C PRO A 113 1.00 3.41 15.54
N ASP A 114 2.27 3.41 15.13
CA ASP A 114 3.36 4.18 15.72
C ASP A 114 4.45 4.49 14.67
N ALA A 115 5.40 5.37 15.04
CA ALA A 115 6.50 5.77 14.16
C ALA A 115 7.48 4.62 13.85
N HIS A 116 7.59 3.61 14.71
CA HIS A 116 8.46 2.46 14.46
C HIS A 116 7.88 1.56 13.35
N ALA A 117 6.57 1.33 13.37
CA ALA A 117 5.86 0.63 12.31
C ALA A 117 5.96 1.37 10.96
N VAL A 118 5.92 2.72 10.95
CA VAL A 118 6.23 3.51 9.74
C VAL A 118 7.64 3.19 9.21
N ALA A 119 8.63 3.09 10.10
CA ALA A 119 10.00 2.78 9.72
C ALA A 119 10.15 1.40 9.07
N LEU A 120 9.46 0.39 9.63
CA LEU A 120 9.46 -0.97 9.11
C LEU A 120 8.81 -1.04 7.72
N ASP A 121 7.65 -0.39 7.56
CA ASP A 121 6.96 -0.36 6.26
C ASP A 121 7.78 0.39 5.20
N LEU A 122 8.35 1.55 5.57
CA LEU A 122 9.22 2.33 4.70
C LEU A 122 10.45 1.55 4.27
N HIS A 123 11.05 0.76 5.17
CA HIS A 123 12.18 -0.11 4.85
C HIS A 123 11.81 -1.13 3.76
N ASP A 124 10.66 -1.80 3.87
CA ASP A 124 10.21 -2.76 2.85
C ASP A 124 9.86 -2.08 1.53
N VAL A 125 9.21 -0.91 1.58
CA VAL A 125 8.92 -0.10 0.38
C VAL A 125 10.21 0.25 -0.36
N ARG A 126 11.22 0.77 0.35
CA ARG A 126 12.52 1.11 -0.24
C ARG A 126 13.22 -0.10 -0.84
N ARG A 127 13.19 -1.26 -0.16
CA ARG A 127 13.73 -2.52 -0.70
C ARG A 127 13.08 -2.91 -2.04
N ARG A 128 11.82 -2.55 -2.28
CA ARG A 128 11.06 -2.92 -3.49
C ARG A 128 11.20 -1.91 -4.63
N ILE A 129 11.26 -0.61 -4.33
CA ILE A 129 11.28 0.44 -5.36
C ILE A 129 12.67 1.05 -5.59
N GLY A 130 13.64 0.74 -4.73
CA GLY A 130 14.98 1.34 -4.75
C GLY A 130 14.93 2.85 -4.50
N ASP A 131 15.66 3.60 -5.33
CA ASP A 131 15.79 5.05 -5.26
C ASP A 131 14.64 5.79 -5.95
N ALA A 132 13.56 5.09 -6.33
CA ALA A 132 12.42 5.74 -6.93
C ALA A 132 11.86 6.84 -6.01
N PRO A 133 11.39 7.96 -6.57
CA PRO A 133 10.91 9.07 -5.76
C PRO A 133 9.73 8.65 -4.86
N LEU A 134 9.68 9.17 -3.64
CA LEU A 134 8.69 8.77 -2.64
C LEU A 134 8.18 9.98 -1.85
N SER A 135 6.86 10.15 -1.75
CA SER A 135 6.22 11.00 -0.74
C SER A 135 5.47 10.15 0.27
N ALA A 136 5.04 10.75 1.36
CA ALA A 136 4.22 10.09 2.36
C ALA A 136 3.05 10.98 2.79
N VAL A 137 1.90 10.34 3.02
CA VAL A 137 0.74 10.96 3.63
C VAL A 137 0.54 10.41 5.04
N ILE A 138 0.38 11.29 6.02
CA ILE A 138 0.15 10.93 7.43
C ILE A 138 -1.22 11.42 7.91
N ARG A 139 -1.78 10.69 8.89
CA ARG A 139 -3.01 11.09 9.59
C ARG A 139 -2.62 11.52 11.02
N PRO A 140 -2.70 12.82 11.36
CA PRO A 140 -2.17 13.34 12.62
C PRO A 140 -3.11 13.16 13.83
N GLY A 141 -3.77 12.00 13.95
CA GLY A 141 -4.80 11.73 14.95
C GLY A 141 -5.29 10.27 14.94
N TYR A 142 -6.40 10.01 15.62
CA TYR A 142 -6.97 8.65 15.73
C TYR A 142 -7.17 7.98 14.34
N PRO A 143 -6.82 6.69 14.18
CA PRO A 143 -6.26 5.77 15.17
C PRO A 143 -4.73 5.65 15.13
N ASP A 144 -4.04 6.49 14.36
CA ASP A 144 -2.65 6.26 13.95
C ASP A 144 -1.66 7.01 14.83
N LEU A 145 -0.38 6.62 14.75
CA LEU A 145 0.76 7.32 15.36
C LEU A 145 0.57 7.64 16.85
N GLY A 146 0.12 6.66 17.64
CA GLY A 146 -0.19 6.84 19.05
C GLY A 146 -1.26 7.90 19.27
N GLN A 147 -2.37 7.83 18.53
CA GLN A 147 -3.44 8.84 18.54
C GLN A 147 -2.97 10.24 18.07
N GLY A 148 -1.99 10.26 17.17
CA GLY A 148 -1.31 11.43 16.64
C GLY A 148 -0.17 11.96 17.51
N SER A 149 0.08 11.42 18.70
CA SER A 149 1.18 11.89 19.57
C SER A 149 2.57 11.77 18.91
N GLN A 150 2.75 10.81 18.00
CA GLN A 150 4.02 10.56 17.31
C GLN A 150 4.07 11.14 15.89
N THR A 151 3.20 12.10 15.55
CA THR A 151 3.13 12.71 14.21
C THR A 151 4.47 13.36 13.81
N ALA A 152 5.10 14.10 14.73
CA ALA A 152 6.38 14.75 14.47
C ALA A 152 7.53 13.74 14.35
N ASP A 153 7.53 12.69 15.18
CA ASP A 153 8.54 11.63 15.13
C ASP A 153 8.49 10.89 13.79
N ALA A 154 7.29 10.54 13.32
CA ALA A 154 7.10 9.92 12.00
C ALA A 154 7.58 10.83 10.87
N ALA A 155 7.28 12.14 10.93
CA ALA A 155 7.73 13.11 9.94
C ALA A 155 9.27 13.24 9.91
N ALA A 156 9.91 13.36 11.07
CA ALA A 156 11.37 13.38 11.18
C ALA A 156 12.00 12.11 10.59
N LEU A 157 11.42 10.94 10.89
CA LEU A 157 11.87 9.66 10.37
C LEU A 157 11.76 9.58 8.85
N LEU A 158 10.61 9.98 8.30
CA LEU A 158 10.37 10.00 6.85
C LEU A 158 11.40 10.89 6.15
N ARG A 159 11.67 12.09 6.71
CA ARG A 159 12.68 12.99 6.15
C ARG A 159 14.08 12.39 6.22
N ALA A 160 14.48 11.81 7.35
CA ALA A 160 15.78 11.16 7.51
C ALA A 160 15.98 9.99 6.53
N ALA A 161 14.90 9.33 6.13
CA ALA A 161 14.89 8.25 5.15
C ALA A 161 14.75 8.72 3.68
N GLY A 162 14.89 10.03 3.42
CA GLY A 162 14.91 10.59 2.06
C GLY A 162 13.55 10.58 1.37
N VAL A 163 12.45 10.73 2.12
CA VAL A 163 11.13 11.00 1.54
C VAL A 163 11.08 12.44 1.04
N ASP A 164 10.62 12.65 -0.20
CA ASP A 164 10.66 13.92 -0.93
C ASP A 164 9.56 14.90 -0.52
N GLY A 165 8.46 14.38 0.03
CA GLY A 165 7.26 15.16 0.30
C GLY A 165 6.42 14.56 1.41
N LEU A 166 5.76 15.44 2.15
CA LEU A 166 4.87 15.11 3.25
C LEU A 166 3.52 15.75 3.00
N SER A 167 2.47 14.95 3.04
CA SER A 167 1.07 15.39 2.98
C SER A 167 0.30 14.90 4.21
N PHE A 168 -0.86 15.51 4.46
CA PHE A 168 -1.70 15.19 5.61
C PHE A 168 -3.11 14.86 5.14
N TYR A 169 -3.68 13.80 5.69
CA TYR A 169 -5.04 13.37 5.37
C TYR A 169 -6.02 13.67 6.50
N ASN A 170 -7.29 13.75 6.10
CA ASN A 170 -8.45 13.78 6.98
C ASN A 170 -8.75 15.10 7.69
N TYR A 171 -8.39 16.26 7.09
CA TYR A 171 -8.62 17.60 7.66
C TYR A 171 -10.03 17.84 8.21
N GLY A 172 -11.08 17.29 7.57
CA GLY A 172 -12.47 17.44 8.01
C GLY A 172 -12.80 16.80 9.37
N HIS A 173 -11.95 15.89 9.86
CA HIS A 173 -12.13 15.18 11.13
C HIS A 173 -11.06 15.57 12.17
N LEU A 174 -10.17 16.51 11.86
CA LEU A 174 -9.11 16.92 12.78
C LEU A 174 -9.65 17.91 13.81
N ASP A 175 -9.35 17.64 15.07
CA ASP A 175 -9.52 18.62 16.14
C ASP A 175 -8.38 19.65 16.13
N ARG A 176 -8.53 20.71 16.93
CA ARG A 176 -7.51 21.76 17.03
C ARG A 176 -6.14 21.24 17.46
N PRO A 177 -6.02 20.33 18.46
CA PRO A 177 -4.76 19.67 18.76
C PRO A 177 -4.11 18.98 17.56
N SER A 178 -4.89 18.28 16.73
CA SER A 178 -4.37 17.60 15.54
C SER A 178 -3.81 18.59 14.50
N LEU A 179 -4.43 19.76 14.34
CA LEU A 179 -3.88 20.82 13.49
C LEU A 179 -2.55 21.39 14.03
N ALA A 180 -2.40 21.49 15.36
CA ALA A 180 -1.12 21.89 15.96
C ALA A 180 -0.02 20.86 15.70
N ARG A 181 -0.36 19.56 15.69
CA ARG A 181 0.58 18.48 15.36
C ARG A 181 1.05 18.53 13.91
N ILE A 182 0.20 18.99 12.97
CA ILE A 182 0.62 19.24 11.58
C ILE A 182 1.78 20.22 11.53
N ARG A 183 1.69 21.34 12.28
CA ARG A 183 2.78 22.32 12.37
C ARG A 183 4.08 21.66 12.82
N SER A 184 4.04 20.91 13.93
CA SER A 184 5.22 20.25 14.48
C SER A 184 5.82 19.22 13.50
N ALA A 185 4.98 18.51 12.76
CA ALA A 185 5.41 17.58 11.71
C ALA A 185 6.06 18.28 10.52
N VAL A 186 5.52 19.42 10.08
CA VAL A 186 6.14 20.24 9.02
C VAL A 186 7.51 20.76 9.46
N GLU A 187 7.64 21.23 10.70
CA GLU A 187 8.91 21.67 11.27
C GLU A 187 9.93 20.52 11.35
N ALA A 188 9.48 19.33 11.74
CA ALA A 188 10.32 18.13 11.82
C ALA A 188 10.73 17.56 10.44
N PHE A 189 9.96 17.85 9.39
CA PHE A 189 10.22 17.37 8.02
C PHE A 189 11.08 18.33 7.19
N ALA A 190 11.33 19.56 7.68
CA ALA A 190 12.08 20.60 6.99
C ALA A 190 13.56 20.22 6.80
#